data_AF-A0A922MHQ3-F1
#
_entry.id   AF-A0A922MHQ3-F1
#
_cell.length_a   1.000
_cell.length_b   1.000
_cell.length_c   1.000
_cell.angle_alpha   90.00
_cell.angle_beta   90.00
_cell.angle_gamma   90.00
#
_symmetry.space_group_name_H-M   'P 1'
#
loop_
_entity.id
_entity.type
_entity.pdbx_description
1 polymer ?
#
loop_
_entity_poly.entity_id
_entity_poly.type
_entity_poly.pdbx_seq_one_letter_code
_entity_poly.pdbx_strand_id
1 'polypeptide(L)'
;MVHPDVKNWIKYARFEENHGFINGARKVFERAVEFFGDEDLDERLFIAFAKFEENQKEHDRARVIYKYALDHIPKDRNKELYKAYTIHEKKYGDRSGIEDVIVNKRKYMYEQEVIENPTNYDAWFDYIRLVENEGNVDDIRDTYERAIANVPPSKDKQFWRRYIYLWINYALYEELEAEDTERTRQVYRTCLELIPHKIFTFSKIWLMYAQFEVRCKDLKQARKTLGMALGICPRDKLYRGYIDMEIQLREFDRCRILYQKFLEYGPENCITWIKFAELETLLGDTDRARAIYEIAVGQPRLDMPELLWKSYIDFEVQQGETEKARQLYERLLERTVHVKVWLSYAKFELNAENPDDINVDLARRVYERANDSLRSAGEKEARVLLLEAWKDFETEIGEEENLEKVLSKMPRRVKKRQKIISESGVEEGWEEVFDYIFPEDEMVRPNLKLLAAAKQWRKQKEVLQPAESETKTNQEETKEDDNNNDDDDNNSEEEQTPPQPQEQNEKEDES
;
A
#
# COMPACT_ATOMS: atom_id res chain seq x y z
N MET A 1 -41.46 -28.49 58.04
CA MET A 1 -40.06 -28.37 57.56
C MET A 1 -40.07 -27.25 56.54
N VAL A 2 -39.52 -26.09 56.88
CA VAL A 2 -39.45 -24.95 55.95
C VAL A 2 -38.27 -25.24 55.03
N HIS A 3 -38.50 -25.37 53.73
CA HIS A 3 -37.43 -25.50 52.75
C HIS A 3 -36.79 -24.12 52.59
N PRO A 4 -35.53 -23.91 53.03
CA PRO A 4 -34.81 -22.64 52.91
C PRO A 4 -34.34 -22.45 51.47
N ASP A 5 -35.30 -22.41 50.56
CA ASP A 5 -35.07 -22.33 49.13
C ASP A 5 -35.36 -20.90 48.68
N VAL A 6 -34.45 -20.28 47.93
CA VAL A 6 -34.54 -18.88 47.48
C VAL A 6 -35.86 -18.60 46.75
N LYS A 7 -36.36 -19.59 46.00
CA LYS A 7 -37.66 -19.52 45.31
C LYS A 7 -38.83 -19.32 46.26
N ASN A 8 -38.78 -19.87 47.47
CA ASN A 8 -39.86 -19.76 48.45
C ASN A 8 -39.88 -18.37 49.09
N TRP A 9 -38.70 -17.79 49.35
CA TRP A 9 -38.55 -16.41 49.79
C TRP A 9 -39.07 -15.41 48.75
N ILE A 10 -38.74 -15.62 47.47
CA ILE A 10 -39.26 -14.78 46.37
C ILE A 10 -40.78 -14.89 46.26
N LYS A 11 -41.35 -16.10 46.37
CA LYS A 11 -42.81 -16.30 46.38
C LYS A 11 -43.47 -15.62 47.57
N TYR A 12 -42.86 -15.69 48.75
CA TYR A 12 -43.37 -15.05 49.95
C TYR A 12 -43.35 -13.52 49.83
N ALA A 13 -42.26 -12.95 49.32
CA ALA A 13 -42.17 -11.52 49.07
C ALA A 13 -43.19 -11.03 48.02
N ARG A 14 -43.39 -11.79 46.93
CA ARG A 14 -44.44 -11.51 45.94
C ARG A 14 -45.85 -11.63 46.50
N PHE A 15 -46.07 -12.54 47.46
CA PHE A 15 -47.35 -12.65 48.15
C PHE A 15 -47.64 -11.38 48.95
N GLU A 16 -46.69 -10.88 49.74
CA GLU A 16 -46.81 -9.62 50.48
C GLU A 16 -47.00 -8.40 49.55
N GLU A 17 -46.30 -8.39 48.39
CA GLU A 17 -46.47 -7.36 47.35
C GLU A 17 -47.90 -7.35 46.78
N ASN A 18 -48.45 -8.53 46.44
CA ASN A 18 -49.82 -8.65 45.92
C ASN A 18 -50.89 -8.20 46.92
N HIS A 19 -50.61 -8.28 48.22
CA HIS A 19 -51.51 -7.83 49.27
C HIS A 19 -51.31 -6.34 49.63
N GLY A 20 -50.38 -5.65 48.97
CA GLY A 20 -50.09 -4.22 49.18
C GLY A 20 -49.25 -3.93 50.43
N PHE A 21 -48.73 -4.94 51.12
CA PHE A 21 -47.87 -4.76 52.30
C PHE A 21 -46.41 -4.49 51.90
N ILE A 22 -46.15 -3.30 51.36
CA ILE A 22 -44.82 -2.88 50.85
C ILE A 22 -43.73 -2.99 51.94
N ASN A 23 -44.01 -2.51 53.15
CA ASN A 23 -43.07 -2.59 54.27
C ASN A 23 -42.86 -4.04 54.77
N GLY A 24 -43.87 -4.90 54.59
CA GLY A 24 -43.75 -6.32 54.89
C GLY A 24 -42.84 -7.00 53.88
N ALA A 25 -43.10 -6.81 52.59
CA ALA A 25 -42.29 -7.33 51.50
C ALA A 25 -40.81 -6.91 51.61
N ARG A 26 -40.52 -5.64 51.93
CA ARG A 26 -39.14 -5.16 52.14
C ARG A 26 -38.44 -5.87 53.30
N LYS A 27 -39.11 -6.00 54.45
CA LYS A 27 -38.58 -6.75 55.60
C LYS A 27 -38.35 -8.22 55.28
N VAL A 28 -39.18 -8.81 54.41
CA VAL A 28 -38.98 -10.19 53.95
C VAL A 28 -37.73 -10.30 53.09
N PHE A 29 -37.48 -9.34 52.19
CA PHE A 29 -36.24 -9.30 51.40
C PHE A 29 -35.00 -9.03 52.26
N GLU A 30 -35.04 -8.07 53.18
CA GLU A 30 -33.94 -7.78 54.11
C GLU A 30 -33.60 -9.01 54.97
N ARG A 31 -34.63 -9.68 55.52
CA ARG A 31 -34.45 -10.94 56.27
C ARG A 31 -33.94 -12.07 55.40
N ALA A 32 -34.32 -12.12 54.13
CA ALA A 32 -33.81 -13.14 53.20
C ALA A 32 -32.31 -12.91 52.95
N VAL A 33 -31.88 -11.67 52.71
CA VAL A 33 -30.46 -11.32 52.53
C VAL A 33 -29.66 -11.60 53.80
N GLU A 34 -30.17 -11.23 54.97
CA GLU A 34 -29.53 -11.52 56.28
C GLU A 34 -29.46 -13.03 56.57
N PHE A 35 -30.48 -13.79 56.17
CA PHE A 35 -30.55 -15.23 56.42
C PHE A 35 -29.59 -16.05 55.55
N PHE A 36 -29.44 -15.71 54.27
CA PHE A 36 -28.50 -16.41 53.39
C PHE A 36 -27.04 -15.98 53.63
N GLY A 37 -26.81 -14.81 54.25
CA GLY A 37 -25.48 -14.31 54.58
C GLY A 37 -24.58 -14.18 53.35
N ASP A 38 -23.26 -14.12 53.55
CA ASP A 38 -22.28 -14.00 52.45
C ASP A 38 -21.95 -15.34 51.74
N GLU A 39 -22.39 -16.49 52.29
CA GLU A 39 -21.93 -17.82 51.82
C GLU A 39 -22.83 -18.48 50.76
N ASP A 40 -24.15 -18.22 50.74
CA ASP A 40 -25.11 -18.89 49.83
C ASP A 40 -26.06 -17.90 49.11
N LEU A 41 -25.50 -16.83 48.54
CA LEU A 41 -26.28 -15.82 47.80
C LEU A 41 -26.60 -16.29 46.36
N ASP A 42 -27.89 -16.38 46.04
CA ASP A 42 -28.40 -16.64 44.69
C ASP A 42 -28.79 -15.31 44.01
N GLU A 43 -28.29 -15.09 42.78
CA GLU A 43 -28.53 -13.89 41.95
C GLU A 43 -30.02 -13.58 41.80
N ARG A 44 -30.86 -14.63 41.80
CA ARG A 44 -32.31 -14.51 41.62
C ARG A 44 -32.98 -13.73 42.74
N LEU A 45 -32.43 -13.78 43.96
CA LEU A 45 -32.96 -13.02 45.10
C LEU A 45 -32.75 -11.52 44.88
N PHE A 46 -31.53 -11.12 44.52
CA PHE A 46 -31.20 -9.71 44.27
C PHE A 46 -31.89 -9.13 43.05
N ILE A 47 -32.00 -9.91 41.96
CA ILE A 47 -32.77 -9.48 40.78
C ILE A 47 -34.24 -9.28 41.14
N ALA A 48 -34.82 -10.15 41.98
CA ALA A 48 -36.19 -10.00 42.44
C ALA A 48 -36.35 -8.80 43.38
N PHE A 49 -35.39 -8.57 44.28
CA PHE A 49 -35.40 -7.46 45.23
C PHE A 49 -35.23 -6.10 44.52
N ALA A 50 -34.32 -6.03 43.55
CA ALA A 50 -34.13 -4.83 42.74
C ALA A 50 -35.35 -4.52 41.86
N LYS A 51 -36.00 -5.54 41.28
CA LYS A 51 -37.28 -5.36 40.55
C LYS A 51 -38.42 -4.90 41.46
N PHE A 52 -38.43 -5.35 42.72
CA PHE A 52 -39.39 -4.88 43.70
C PHE A 52 -39.19 -3.39 44.00
N GLU A 53 -37.96 -2.94 44.26
CA GLU A 53 -37.69 -1.51 44.48
C GLU A 53 -37.88 -0.67 43.19
N GLU A 54 -37.65 -1.24 42.00
CA GLU A 54 -38.02 -0.65 40.69
C GLU A 54 -39.54 -0.42 40.60
N ASN A 55 -40.37 -1.38 41.01
CA ASN A 55 -41.83 -1.23 41.09
C ASN A 55 -42.25 -0.14 42.10
N GLN A 56 -41.49 0.03 43.17
CA GLN A 56 -41.71 1.09 44.18
C GLN A 56 -41.16 2.46 43.77
N LYS A 57 -40.55 2.59 42.58
CA LYS A 57 -39.90 3.80 42.05
C LYS A 57 -38.69 4.29 42.86
N GLU A 58 -38.12 3.43 43.71
CA GLU A 58 -36.93 3.70 44.51
C GLU A 58 -35.68 3.28 43.72
N HIS A 59 -35.42 3.96 42.60
CA HIS A 59 -34.35 3.60 41.67
C HIS A 59 -32.95 3.67 42.29
N ASP A 60 -32.72 4.62 43.21
CA ASP A 60 -31.43 4.74 43.92
C ASP A 60 -31.16 3.56 44.84
N ARG A 61 -32.21 3.02 45.49
CA ARG A 61 -32.08 1.79 46.30
C ARG A 61 -31.83 0.58 45.43
N ALA A 62 -32.51 0.47 44.29
CA ALA A 62 -32.25 -0.59 43.31
C ALA A 62 -30.78 -0.57 42.85
N ARG A 63 -30.18 0.60 42.60
CA ARG A 63 -28.75 0.74 42.27
C ARG A 63 -27.83 0.26 43.38
N VAL A 64 -28.10 0.65 44.63
CA VAL A 64 -27.31 0.21 45.80
C VAL A 64 -27.38 -1.30 45.94
N ILE A 65 -28.56 -1.90 45.75
CA ILE A 65 -28.76 -3.36 45.79
C ILE A 65 -27.96 -4.04 44.67
N TYR A 66 -27.98 -3.53 43.45
CA TYR A 66 -27.19 -4.08 42.35
C TYR A 66 -25.68 -3.99 42.61
N LYS A 67 -25.18 -2.86 43.13
CA LYS A 67 -23.76 -2.71 43.50
C LYS A 67 -23.36 -3.67 44.61
N TYR A 68 -24.16 -3.74 45.68
CA TYR A 68 -23.95 -4.68 46.78
C TYR A 68 -23.93 -6.14 46.31
N ALA A 69 -24.85 -6.50 45.41
CA ALA A 69 -24.89 -7.85 44.85
C ALA A 69 -23.66 -8.16 43.98
N LEU A 70 -23.08 -7.17 43.28
CA LEU A 70 -21.87 -7.35 42.48
C LEU A 70 -20.59 -7.49 43.34
N ASP A 71 -20.55 -6.84 44.50
CA ASP A 71 -19.39 -6.89 45.41
C ASP A 71 -19.33 -8.20 46.21
N HIS A 72 -20.49 -8.77 46.55
CA HIS A 72 -20.60 -9.95 47.41
C HIS A 72 -20.75 -11.29 46.66
N ILE A 73 -21.23 -11.29 45.40
CA ILE A 73 -21.40 -12.53 44.63
C ILE A 73 -20.12 -12.85 43.82
N PRO A 74 -19.62 -14.11 43.84
CA PRO A 74 -18.50 -14.54 43.03
C PRO A 74 -18.68 -14.26 41.53
N LYS A 75 -17.64 -13.72 40.91
CA LYS A 75 -17.63 -13.15 39.55
C LYS A 75 -18.10 -14.11 38.44
N ASP A 76 -17.97 -15.42 38.63
CA ASP A 76 -18.39 -16.45 37.67
C ASP A 76 -19.91 -16.56 37.48
N ARG A 77 -20.68 -16.18 38.51
CA ARG A 77 -22.15 -16.26 38.50
C ARG A 77 -22.80 -14.96 38.00
N ASN A 78 -22.15 -13.81 38.17
CA ASN A 78 -22.68 -12.45 37.91
C ASN A 78 -23.21 -12.12 36.49
N LYS A 79 -23.19 -13.04 35.52
CA LYS A 79 -23.66 -12.77 34.14
C LYS A 79 -25.15 -12.39 34.08
N GLU A 80 -26.02 -13.05 34.84
CA GLU A 80 -27.46 -12.71 34.84
C GLU A 80 -27.71 -11.40 35.59
N LEU A 81 -27.00 -11.18 36.70
CA LEU A 81 -27.05 -9.93 37.47
C LEU A 81 -26.60 -8.71 36.67
N TYR A 82 -25.46 -8.77 35.96
CA TYR A 82 -24.99 -7.68 35.08
C TYR A 82 -25.99 -7.37 33.97
N LYS A 83 -26.63 -8.40 33.40
CA LYS A 83 -27.66 -8.21 32.37
C LYS A 83 -28.88 -7.48 32.96
N ALA A 84 -29.32 -7.86 34.15
CA ALA A 84 -30.42 -7.18 34.85
C ALA A 84 -30.06 -5.74 35.20
N TYR A 85 -28.84 -5.49 35.69
CA TYR A 85 -28.36 -4.15 36.03
C TYR A 85 -28.23 -3.23 34.81
N THR A 86 -27.69 -3.74 33.69
CA THR A 86 -27.62 -2.99 32.42
C THR A 86 -29.02 -2.63 31.91
N ILE A 87 -29.99 -3.54 32.03
CA ILE A 87 -31.38 -3.27 31.62
C ILE A 87 -32.02 -2.21 32.53
N HIS A 88 -31.77 -2.26 33.84
CA HIS A 88 -32.26 -1.27 34.78
C HIS A 88 -31.71 0.13 34.47
N GLU A 89 -30.38 0.26 34.31
CA GLU A 89 -29.76 1.54 33.94
C GLU A 89 -30.21 2.00 32.55
N LYS A 90 -30.39 1.12 31.56
CA LYS A 90 -30.92 1.54 30.25
C LYS A 90 -32.35 2.11 30.32
N LYS A 91 -33.16 1.66 31.28
CA LYS A 91 -34.56 2.08 31.43
C LYS A 91 -34.73 3.33 32.32
N TYR A 92 -33.92 3.44 33.37
CA TYR A 92 -34.10 4.43 34.45
C TYR A 92 -32.82 5.19 34.83
N GLY A 93 -31.71 4.88 34.16
CA GLY A 93 -30.40 5.48 34.40
C GLY A 93 -30.22 6.81 33.70
N ASP A 94 -29.35 7.64 34.29
CA ASP A 94 -28.79 8.80 33.62
C ASP A 94 -27.75 8.34 32.60
N ARG A 95 -27.56 9.11 31.53
CA ARG A 95 -26.64 8.75 30.44
C ARG A 95 -25.22 8.42 30.92
N SER A 96 -24.71 9.13 31.92
CA SER A 96 -23.40 8.88 32.54
C SER A 96 -23.36 7.57 33.33
N GLY A 97 -24.39 7.26 34.12
CA GLY A 97 -24.45 6.00 34.88
C GLY A 97 -24.57 4.77 33.97
N ILE A 98 -25.23 4.90 32.83
CA ILE A 98 -25.29 3.85 31.80
C ILE A 98 -23.90 3.61 31.19
N GLU A 99 -23.18 4.69 30.87
CA GLU A 99 -21.82 4.62 30.32
C GLU A 99 -20.87 3.92 31.31
N ASP A 100 -20.89 4.29 32.60
CA ASP A 100 -20.05 3.67 33.64
C ASP A 100 -20.30 2.16 33.79
N VAL A 101 -21.56 1.72 33.73
CA VAL A 101 -21.91 0.29 33.87
C VAL A 101 -21.53 -0.51 32.63
N ILE A 102 -21.65 0.08 31.44
CA ILE A 102 -21.22 -0.54 30.19
C ILE A 102 -19.69 -0.66 30.15
N VAL A 103 -18.98 0.37 30.57
CA VAL A 103 -17.51 0.37 30.65
C VAL A 103 -17.04 -0.71 31.62
N ASN A 104 -17.58 -0.77 32.83
CA ASN A 104 -17.25 -1.84 33.80
C ASN A 104 -17.53 -3.26 33.28
N LYS A 105 -18.65 -3.44 32.56
CA LYS A 105 -18.98 -4.73 31.95
C LYS A 105 -18.00 -5.11 30.84
N ARG A 106 -17.61 -4.15 30.00
CA ARG A 106 -16.62 -4.35 28.93
C ARG A 106 -15.23 -4.63 29.52
N LYS A 107 -14.83 -3.89 30.56
CA LYS A 107 -13.59 -4.11 31.32
C LYS A 107 -13.49 -5.55 31.80
N TYR A 108 -14.57 -6.06 32.40
CA TYR A 108 -14.64 -7.44 32.85
C TYR A 108 -14.54 -8.45 31.69
N MET A 109 -15.28 -8.23 30.59
CA MET A 109 -15.19 -9.12 29.43
C MET A 109 -13.78 -9.17 28.86
N TYR A 110 -13.13 -8.02 28.67
CA TYR A 110 -11.76 -7.97 28.19
C TYR A 110 -10.75 -8.53 29.19
N GLU A 111 -10.94 -8.35 30.51
CA GLU A 111 -10.11 -9.00 31.53
C GLU A 111 -10.21 -10.52 31.47
N GLN A 112 -11.42 -11.06 31.31
CA GLN A 112 -11.62 -12.49 31.13
C GLN A 112 -10.98 -12.99 29.84
N GLU A 113 -11.19 -12.30 28.72
CA GLU A 113 -10.60 -12.64 27.42
C GLU A 113 -9.07 -12.61 27.45
N VAL A 114 -8.49 -11.68 28.19
CA VAL A 114 -7.04 -11.56 28.42
C VAL A 114 -6.51 -12.70 29.28
N ILE A 115 -7.25 -13.13 30.31
CA ILE A 115 -6.86 -14.27 31.15
C ILE A 115 -6.97 -15.58 30.37
N GLU A 116 -8.04 -15.75 29.58
CA GLU A 116 -8.28 -16.93 28.76
C GLU A 116 -7.29 -17.03 27.59
N ASN A 117 -7.01 -15.89 26.93
CA ASN A 117 -6.11 -15.80 25.77
C ASN A 117 -5.07 -14.68 25.95
N PRO A 118 -4.03 -14.89 26.77
CA PRO A 118 -2.99 -13.87 27.00
C PRO A 118 -2.25 -13.41 25.74
N THR A 119 -2.26 -14.23 24.68
CA THR A 119 -1.59 -13.96 23.39
C THR A 119 -2.46 -13.17 22.40
N ASN A 120 -3.74 -12.91 22.71
CA ASN A 120 -4.59 -12.12 21.85
C ASN A 120 -4.33 -10.62 22.05
N TYR A 121 -3.45 -10.05 21.24
CA TYR A 121 -3.11 -8.63 21.30
C TYR A 121 -4.25 -7.67 20.96
N ASP A 122 -5.29 -8.12 20.23
CA ASP A 122 -6.44 -7.25 19.91
C ASP A 122 -7.30 -6.98 21.15
N ALA A 123 -7.54 -8.02 21.97
CA ALA A 123 -8.21 -7.87 23.26
C ALA A 123 -7.44 -6.93 24.19
N TRP A 124 -6.09 -6.99 24.17
CA TRP A 124 -5.26 -6.03 24.89
C TRP A 124 -5.42 -4.59 24.37
N PHE A 125 -5.48 -4.38 23.05
CA PHE A 125 -5.70 -3.03 22.51
C PHE A 125 -7.06 -2.46 22.89
N ASP A 126 -8.12 -3.26 22.83
CA ASP A 126 -9.46 -2.80 23.19
C ASP A 126 -9.62 -2.60 24.70
N TYR A 127 -8.93 -3.41 25.51
CA TYR A 127 -8.84 -3.20 26.96
C TYR A 127 -8.12 -1.88 27.28
N ILE A 128 -6.95 -1.65 26.69
CA ILE A 128 -6.16 -0.44 26.92
C ILE A 128 -6.92 0.81 26.51
N ARG A 129 -7.58 0.81 25.35
CA ARG A 129 -8.43 1.94 24.93
C ARG A 129 -9.54 2.24 25.92
N LEU A 130 -10.11 1.20 26.54
CA LEU A 130 -11.15 1.38 27.55
C LEU A 130 -10.58 2.02 28.82
N VAL A 131 -9.41 1.58 29.28
CA VAL A 131 -8.76 2.11 30.48
C VAL A 131 -8.21 3.53 30.22
N GLU A 132 -7.71 3.83 29.02
CA GLU A 132 -7.33 5.18 28.60
C GLU A 132 -8.50 6.17 28.70
N ASN A 133 -9.73 5.73 28.37
CA ASN A 133 -10.93 6.56 28.51
C ASN A 133 -11.34 6.79 29.99
N GLU A 134 -10.94 5.92 30.93
CA GLU A 134 -11.18 6.12 32.38
C GLU A 134 -10.22 7.15 32.97
N GLY A 135 -9.02 7.34 32.38
CA GLY A 135 -8.05 8.37 32.75
C GLY A 135 -7.25 8.09 34.03
N ASN A 136 -7.35 6.90 34.62
CA ASN A 136 -6.56 6.50 35.78
C ASN A 136 -5.14 6.09 35.36
N VAL A 137 -4.17 6.97 35.55
CA VAL A 137 -2.77 6.75 35.11
C VAL A 137 -2.15 5.47 35.70
N ASP A 138 -2.44 5.14 36.96
CA ASP A 138 -1.86 3.96 37.62
C ASP A 138 -2.46 2.64 37.09
N ASP A 139 -3.77 2.62 36.83
CA ASP A 139 -4.43 1.46 36.22
C ASP A 139 -3.94 1.26 34.78
N ILE A 140 -3.81 2.34 34.01
CA ILE A 140 -3.30 2.29 32.63
C ILE A 140 -1.89 1.69 32.62
N ARG A 141 -1.03 2.13 33.54
CA ARG A 141 0.33 1.59 33.69
C ARG A 141 0.34 0.10 34.02
N ASP A 142 -0.44 -0.34 35.02
CA ASP A 142 -0.51 -1.75 35.37
C ASP A 142 -1.01 -2.60 34.20
N THR A 143 -2.01 -2.12 33.46
CA THR A 143 -2.50 -2.84 32.27
C THR A 143 -1.46 -2.93 31.15
N TYR A 144 -0.69 -1.87 30.90
CA TYR A 144 0.43 -1.89 29.96
C TYR A 144 1.56 -2.83 30.42
N GLU A 145 1.95 -2.80 31.70
CA GLU A 145 2.98 -3.69 32.26
C GLU A 145 2.57 -5.17 32.17
N ARG A 146 1.29 -5.47 32.47
CA ARG A 146 0.71 -6.81 32.30
C ARG A 146 0.67 -7.25 30.84
N ALA A 147 0.32 -6.34 29.93
CA ALA A 147 0.32 -6.63 28.49
C ALA A 147 1.73 -6.92 27.95
N ILE A 148 2.73 -6.17 28.44
CA ILE A 148 4.13 -6.30 28.06
C ILE A 148 4.75 -7.63 28.55
N ALA A 149 4.38 -8.08 29.74
CA ALA A 149 4.86 -9.34 30.32
C ALA A 149 4.52 -10.56 29.42
N ASN A 150 3.46 -10.46 28.62
CA ASN A 150 3.04 -11.50 27.69
C ASN A 150 3.80 -11.42 26.36
N VAL A 151 5.07 -11.81 26.42
CA VAL A 151 5.95 -11.90 25.24
C VAL A 151 5.38 -12.91 24.23
N PRO A 152 5.28 -12.55 22.93
CA PRO A 152 4.78 -13.46 21.90
C PRO A 152 5.53 -14.80 21.90
N PRO A 153 4.84 -15.95 22.02
CA PRO A 153 5.49 -17.26 22.02
C PRO A 153 6.01 -17.66 20.63
N SER A 154 5.40 -17.13 19.55
CA SER A 154 5.84 -17.39 18.19
C SER A 154 6.81 -16.31 17.69
N LYS A 155 7.73 -16.73 16.82
CA LYS A 155 8.65 -15.83 16.13
C LYS A 155 8.03 -15.25 14.85
N ASP A 156 6.71 -15.27 14.67
CA ASP A 156 6.15 -14.77 13.41
C ASP A 156 6.07 -13.24 13.41
N LYS A 157 6.49 -12.64 12.28
CA LYS A 157 6.58 -11.19 12.10
C LYS A 157 5.26 -10.45 12.38
N GLN A 158 4.10 -11.11 12.25
CA GLN A 158 2.79 -10.51 12.49
C GLN A 158 2.50 -10.27 13.97
N PHE A 159 2.75 -11.26 14.84
CA PHE A 159 2.56 -11.12 16.29
C PHE A 159 3.55 -10.13 16.88
N TRP A 160 4.80 -10.15 16.41
CA TRP A 160 5.81 -9.16 16.82
C TRP A 160 5.44 -7.74 16.37
N ARG A 161 4.80 -7.56 15.21
CA ARG A 161 4.30 -6.24 14.79
C ARG A 161 3.29 -5.71 15.80
N ARG A 162 2.28 -6.48 16.17
CA ARG A 162 1.25 -6.06 17.13
C ARG A 162 1.84 -5.79 18.51
N TYR A 163 2.71 -6.67 19.00
CA TYR A 163 3.44 -6.45 20.25
C TYR A 163 4.26 -5.14 20.22
N ILE A 164 4.88 -4.81 19.10
CA ILE A 164 5.62 -3.55 18.95
C ILE A 164 4.70 -2.33 18.90
N TYR A 165 3.52 -2.46 18.29
CA TYR A 165 2.52 -1.40 18.35
C TYR A 165 2.03 -1.16 19.78
N LEU A 166 1.90 -2.21 20.59
CA LEU A 166 1.62 -2.07 22.03
C LEU A 166 2.71 -1.26 22.75
N TRP A 167 3.99 -1.56 22.50
CA TRP A 167 5.10 -0.75 23.03
C TRP A 167 5.09 0.70 22.54
N ILE A 168 4.75 0.92 21.27
CA ILE A 168 4.63 2.26 20.69
C ILE A 168 3.48 3.02 21.37
N ASN A 169 2.32 2.38 21.58
CA ASN A 169 1.19 3.01 22.26
C ASN A 169 1.55 3.34 23.70
N TYR A 170 2.22 2.42 24.42
CA TYR A 170 2.67 2.69 25.78
C TYR A 170 3.63 3.87 25.85
N ALA A 171 4.60 3.94 24.94
CA ALA A 171 5.53 5.05 24.87
C ALA A 171 4.87 6.38 24.45
N LEU A 172 3.85 6.34 23.58
CA LEU A 172 3.08 7.51 23.20
C LEU A 172 2.18 7.99 24.36
N TYR A 173 1.58 7.08 25.10
CA TYR A 173 0.77 7.37 26.28
C TYR A 173 1.62 8.04 27.38
N GLU A 174 2.75 7.44 27.75
CA GLU A 174 3.63 8.01 28.77
C GLU A 174 4.21 9.38 28.34
N GLU A 175 4.37 9.60 27.04
CA GLU A 175 4.86 10.88 26.52
C GLU A 175 3.78 11.97 26.42
N LEU A 176 2.58 11.63 25.94
CA LEU A 176 1.52 12.61 25.66
C LEU A 176 0.61 12.86 26.86
N GLU A 177 0.32 11.84 27.66
CA GLU A 177 -0.64 11.91 28.76
C GLU A 177 0.03 11.99 30.13
N ALA A 178 1.08 11.19 30.36
CA ALA A 178 1.77 11.16 31.65
C ALA A 178 2.94 12.16 31.76
N GLU A 179 3.41 12.71 30.63
CA GLU A 179 4.57 13.61 30.50
C GLU A 179 5.86 13.13 31.21
N ASP A 180 5.97 11.83 31.50
CA ASP A 180 7.12 11.26 32.21
C ASP A 180 8.23 10.84 31.23
N THR A 181 9.16 11.77 31.03
CA THR A 181 10.30 11.57 30.12
C THR A 181 11.29 10.49 30.58
N GLU A 182 11.41 10.23 31.89
CA GLU A 182 12.37 9.26 32.41
C GLU A 182 11.87 7.83 32.23
N ARG A 183 10.59 7.59 32.55
CA ARG A 183 9.95 6.30 32.28
C ARG A 183 9.88 6.01 30.80
N THR A 184 9.49 6.96 29.97
CA THR A 184 9.45 6.76 28.51
C THR A 184 10.80 6.28 27.96
N ARG A 185 11.92 6.82 28.48
CA ARG A 185 13.27 6.33 28.14
C ARG A 185 13.52 4.89 28.59
N GLN A 186 13.06 4.51 29.78
CA GLN A 186 13.17 3.14 30.27
C GLN A 186 12.35 2.18 29.40
N VAL A 187 11.12 2.55 29.06
CA VAL A 187 10.22 1.80 28.17
C VAL A 187 10.86 1.53 26.81
N TYR A 188 11.46 2.55 26.19
CA TYR A 188 12.19 2.35 24.94
C TYR A 188 13.42 1.45 25.11
N ARG A 189 14.18 1.57 26.21
CA ARG A 189 15.34 0.69 26.48
C ARG A 189 14.93 -0.76 26.68
N THR A 190 13.90 -1.02 27.49
CA THR A 190 13.39 -2.37 27.73
C THR A 190 12.82 -2.98 26.44
N CYS A 191 12.11 -2.18 25.64
CA CYS A 191 11.61 -2.60 24.33
C CYS A 191 12.78 -3.03 23.41
N LEU A 192 13.86 -2.25 23.38
CA LEU A 192 15.05 -2.57 22.59
C LEU A 192 15.81 -3.79 23.12
N GLU A 193 15.83 -4.06 24.41
CA GLU A 193 16.48 -5.27 24.95
C GLU A 193 15.68 -6.55 24.63
N LEU A 194 14.34 -6.46 24.65
CA LEU A 194 13.45 -7.59 24.41
C LEU A 194 13.37 -8.00 22.94
N ILE A 195 13.54 -7.06 22.01
CA ILE A 195 13.43 -7.35 20.57
C ILE A 195 14.65 -8.13 20.08
N PRO A 196 14.46 -9.33 19.48
CA PRO A 196 15.54 -10.05 18.83
C PRO A 196 15.94 -9.37 17.51
N HIS A 197 16.86 -8.40 17.59
CA HIS A 197 17.31 -7.60 16.43
C HIS A 197 17.97 -8.42 15.32
N LYS A 198 18.44 -9.64 15.61
CA LYS A 198 19.04 -10.55 14.62
C LYS A 198 18.02 -11.21 13.68
N ILE A 199 16.76 -11.31 14.11
CA ILE A 199 15.70 -11.99 13.35
C ILE A 199 14.73 -10.95 12.78
N PHE A 200 14.40 -9.93 13.57
CA PHE A 200 13.51 -8.84 13.17
C PHE A 200 14.16 -7.50 13.44
N THR A 201 14.44 -6.74 12.38
CA THR A 201 14.86 -5.35 12.56
C THR A 201 13.63 -4.45 12.39
N PHE A 202 13.19 -3.83 13.48
CA PHE A 202 12.09 -2.88 13.47
C PHE A 202 12.64 -1.44 13.43
N SER A 203 12.94 -0.97 12.22
CA SER A 203 13.49 0.39 12.01
C SER A 203 12.59 1.50 12.57
N LYS A 204 11.27 1.26 12.65
CA LYS A 204 10.30 2.25 13.16
C LYS A 204 10.54 2.61 14.63
N ILE A 205 10.82 1.64 15.49
CA ILE A 205 11.03 1.88 16.93
C ILE A 205 12.29 2.72 17.16
N TRP A 206 13.38 2.38 16.48
CA TRP A 206 14.62 3.13 16.57
C TRP A 206 14.45 4.60 16.14
N LEU A 207 13.68 4.84 15.07
CA LEU A 207 13.35 6.19 14.63
C LEU A 207 12.47 6.93 15.63
N MET A 208 11.45 6.27 16.19
CA MET A 208 10.57 6.88 17.20
C MET A 208 11.34 7.20 18.49
N TYR A 209 12.22 6.31 18.95
CA TYR A 209 13.06 6.56 20.12
C TYR A 209 14.02 7.74 19.89
N ALA A 210 14.59 7.86 18.70
CA ALA A 210 15.43 8.99 18.37
C ALA A 210 14.62 10.31 18.27
N GLN A 211 13.42 10.29 17.68
CA GLN A 211 12.52 11.45 17.65
C GLN A 211 12.05 11.86 19.05
N PHE A 212 11.85 10.90 19.95
CA PHE A 212 11.60 11.15 21.36
C PHE A 212 12.78 11.88 22.03
N GLU A 213 14.00 11.35 21.91
CA GLU A 213 15.18 12.01 22.52
C GLU A 213 15.45 13.41 21.91
N VAL A 214 15.13 13.63 20.62
CA VAL A 214 15.14 14.97 19.99
C VAL A 214 14.11 15.90 20.64
N ARG A 215 12.88 15.42 20.91
CA ARG A 215 11.86 16.20 21.65
C ARG A 215 12.29 16.50 23.08
N CYS A 216 12.95 15.56 23.74
CA CYS A 216 13.59 15.76 25.04
C CYS A 216 14.84 16.65 25.01
N LYS A 217 15.24 17.14 23.82
CA LYS A 217 16.43 17.98 23.57
C LYS A 217 17.77 17.30 23.87
N ASP A 218 17.81 15.98 24.02
CA ASP A 218 19.06 15.23 24.17
C ASP A 218 19.55 14.68 22.83
N LEU A 219 20.22 15.56 22.08
CA LEU A 219 20.81 15.22 20.78
C LEU A 219 21.93 14.18 20.89
N LYS A 220 22.65 14.12 22.02
CA LYS A 220 23.76 13.17 22.17
C LYS A 220 23.23 11.76 22.31
N GLN A 221 22.20 11.59 23.14
CA GLN A 221 21.55 10.31 23.31
C GLN A 221 20.85 9.86 22.02
N ALA A 222 20.12 10.75 21.34
CA ALA A 222 19.50 10.46 20.03
C ALA A 222 20.52 9.95 18.99
N ARG A 223 21.69 10.60 18.90
CA ARG A 223 22.77 10.17 17.98
C ARG A 223 23.37 8.83 18.39
N LYS A 224 23.55 8.59 19.69
CA LYS A 224 24.08 7.32 20.20
C LYS A 224 23.12 6.17 19.93
N THR A 225 21.82 6.39 20.06
CA THR A 225 20.79 5.37 19.84
C THR A 225 20.66 5.05 18.36
N LEU A 226 20.68 6.04 17.46
CA LEU A 226 20.73 5.81 16.02
C LEU A 226 22.04 5.18 15.56
N GLY A 227 23.18 5.56 16.14
CA GLY A 227 24.47 4.92 15.86
C GLY A 227 24.50 3.44 16.28
N MET A 228 23.94 3.11 17.45
CA MET A 228 23.75 1.73 17.90
C MET A 228 22.80 0.96 16.97
N ALA A 229 21.71 1.60 16.57
CA ALA A 229 20.74 1.02 15.65
C ALA A 229 21.38 0.68 14.29
N LEU A 230 22.23 1.55 13.75
CA LEU A 230 22.96 1.30 12.50
C LEU A 230 23.95 0.15 12.62
N GLY A 231 24.65 0.03 13.75
CA GLY A 231 25.59 -1.07 14.01
C GLY A 231 24.90 -2.44 14.17
N ILE A 232 23.70 -2.46 14.76
CA ILE A 232 22.93 -3.70 14.95
C ILE A 232 22.12 -4.04 13.70
N CYS A 233 21.56 -3.03 13.03
CA CYS A 233 20.58 -3.15 11.95
C CYS A 233 20.85 -2.14 10.81
N PRO A 234 21.79 -2.41 9.90
CA PRO A 234 22.00 -1.56 8.74
C PRO A 234 20.87 -1.76 7.71
N ARG A 235 19.85 -0.89 7.76
CA ARG A 235 18.75 -0.84 6.79
C ARG A 235 18.62 0.55 6.21
N ASP A 236 18.26 0.62 4.93
CA ASP A 236 18.06 1.87 4.18
C ASP A 236 17.09 2.84 4.86
N LYS A 237 16.00 2.33 5.44
CA LYS A 237 15.00 3.18 6.11
C LYS A 237 15.56 3.87 7.35
N LEU A 238 16.49 3.22 8.06
CA LEU A 238 17.12 3.79 9.24
C LEU A 238 18.16 4.84 8.85
N TYR A 239 18.95 4.58 7.81
CA TYR A 239 19.85 5.59 7.23
C TYR A 239 19.08 6.82 6.76
N ARG A 240 18.01 6.65 5.98
CA ARG A 240 17.15 7.77 5.53
C ARG A 240 16.60 8.57 6.70
N GLY A 241 15.98 7.92 7.67
CA GLY A 241 15.41 8.62 8.82
C GLY A 241 16.47 9.31 9.71
N TYR A 242 17.69 8.76 9.80
CA TYR A 242 18.78 9.44 10.51
C TYR A 242 19.30 10.65 9.73
N ILE A 243 19.46 10.52 8.41
CA ILE A 243 19.87 11.63 7.55
C ILE A 243 18.82 12.74 7.57
N ASP A 244 17.54 12.41 7.46
CA ASP A 244 16.44 13.39 7.53
C ASP A 244 16.47 14.15 8.86
N MET A 245 16.78 13.47 9.96
CA MET A 245 16.94 14.09 11.28
C MET A 245 18.16 15.03 11.33
N GLU A 246 19.32 14.63 10.84
CA GLU A 246 20.51 15.49 10.84
C GLU A 246 20.37 16.67 9.86
N ILE A 247 19.62 16.51 8.77
CA ILE A 247 19.22 17.62 7.88
C ILE A 247 18.34 18.63 8.63
N GLN A 248 17.36 18.16 9.41
CA GLN A 248 16.54 19.04 10.25
C GLN A 248 17.37 19.79 11.30
N LEU A 249 18.41 19.15 11.84
CA LEU A 249 19.37 19.77 12.77
C LEU A 249 20.42 20.66 12.08
N ARG A 250 20.43 20.72 10.74
CA ARG A 250 21.38 21.48 9.90
C ARG A 250 22.85 21.07 10.07
N GLU A 251 23.09 19.80 10.40
CA GLU A 251 24.43 19.26 10.64
C GLU A 251 24.95 18.49 9.41
N PHE A 252 25.24 19.24 8.35
CA PHE A 252 25.54 18.70 7.03
C PHE A 252 26.83 17.86 6.97
N ASP A 253 27.84 18.18 7.78
CA ASP A 253 29.08 17.40 7.84
C ASP A 253 28.85 15.98 8.36
N ARG A 254 27.88 15.81 9.28
CA ARG A 254 27.47 14.48 9.73
C ARG A 254 26.65 13.76 8.67
N CYS A 255 25.76 14.47 7.97
CA CYS A 255 25.03 13.90 6.84
C CYS A 255 25.98 13.29 5.81
N ARG A 256 27.09 13.98 5.51
CA ARG A 256 28.15 13.48 4.62
C ARG A 256 28.77 12.16 5.10
N ILE A 257 29.17 12.09 6.37
CA ILE A 257 29.72 10.87 6.97
C ILE A 257 28.68 9.73 6.95
N LEU A 258 27.41 10.05 7.17
CA LEU A 258 26.33 9.05 7.13
C LEU A 258 26.08 8.54 5.72
N TYR A 259 26.08 9.40 4.71
CA TYR A 259 25.99 8.97 3.31
C TYR A 259 27.20 8.13 2.90
N GLN A 260 28.42 8.51 3.30
CA GLN A 260 29.61 7.70 3.05
C GLN A 260 29.49 6.30 3.64
N LYS A 261 29.10 6.18 4.92
CA LYS A 261 28.87 4.87 5.58
C LYS A 261 27.72 4.09 4.94
N PHE A 262 26.69 4.79 4.46
CA PHE A 262 25.58 4.15 3.79
C PHE A 262 26.00 3.55 2.44
N LEU A 263 26.85 4.27 1.70
CA LEU A 263 27.44 3.82 0.44
C LEU A 263 28.49 2.72 0.63
N GLU A 264 29.23 2.71 1.75
CA GLU A 264 30.10 1.58 2.14
C GLU A 264 29.29 0.29 2.36
N TYR A 265 28.10 0.40 2.97
CA TYR A 265 27.24 -0.75 3.25
C TYR A 265 26.48 -1.24 2.01
N GLY A 266 26.00 -0.33 1.17
CA GLY A 266 25.21 -0.64 -0.01
C GLY A 266 25.55 0.25 -1.20
N PRO A 267 26.66 -0.01 -1.92
CA PRO A 267 27.01 0.72 -3.14
C PRO A 267 25.97 0.55 -4.26
N GLU A 268 25.14 -0.49 -4.17
CA GLU A 268 24.19 -0.94 -5.19
C GLU A 268 22.95 -0.05 -5.33
N ASN A 269 22.64 0.80 -4.34
CA ASN A 269 21.40 1.55 -4.34
C ASN A 269 21.53 2.89 -5.11
N CYS A 270 21.02 2.96 -6.34
CA CYS A 270 21.02 4.19 -7.14
C CYS A 270 20.35 5.38 -6.42
N ILE A 271 19.31 5.15 -5.62
CA ILE A 271 18.55 6.21 -4.94
C ILE A 271 19.41 6.93 -3.90
N THR A 272 20.36 6.23 -3.28
CA THR A 272 21.20 6.82 -2.23
C THR A 272 22.25 7.75 -2.81
N TRP A 273 22.80 7.40 -3.97
CA TRP A 273 23.68 8.27 -4.76
C TRP A 273 22.97 9.55 -5.18
N ILE A 274 21.74 9.42 -5.73
CA ILE A 274 20.93 10.57 -6.15
C ILE A 274 20.65 11.49 -4.97
N LYS A 275 20.15 10.96 -3.85
CA LYS A 275 19.86 11.76 -2.66
C LYS A 275 21.09 12.42 -2.04
N PHE A 276 22.25 11.77 -2.13
CA PHE A 276 23.50 12.36 -1.65
C PHE A 276 23.92 13.53 -2.51
N ALA A 277 23.83 13.39 -3.84
CA ALA A 277 24.09 14.47 -4.76
C ALA A 277 23.09 15.62 -4.58
N GLU A 278 21.78 15.35 -4.53
CA GLU A 278 20.72 16.33 -4.25
C GLU A 278 20.97 17.13 -2.96
N LEU A 279 21.50 16.48 -1.91
CA LEU A 279 21.87 17.20 -0.69
C LEU A 279 23.01 18.20 -0.93
N GLU A 280 24.06 17.81 -1.65
CA GLU A 280 25.19 18.70 -1.94
C GLU A 280 24.80 19.82 -2.93
N THR A 281 23.87 19.57 -3.86
CA THR A 281 23.33 20.63 -4.73
C THR A 281 22.54 21.66 -3.95
N LEU A 282 21.72 21.23 -2.98
CA LEU A 282 21.00 22.12 -2.06
C LEU A 282 21.95 22.97 -1.20
N LEU A 283 23.15 22.45 -0.90
CA LEU A 283 24.20 23.18 -0.19
C LEU A 283 24.99 24.14 -1.10
N GLY A 284 24.82 24.05 -2.42
CA GLY A 284 25.54 24.85 -3.41
C GLY A 284 26.92 24.30 -3.79
N ASP A 285 27.32 23.14 -3.26
CA ASP A 285 28.61 22.50 -3.56
C ASP A 285 28.50 21.66 -4.85
N THR A 286 28.38 22.34 -6.00
CA THR A 286 28.18 21.71 -7.32
C THR A 286 29.32 20.77 -7.72
N ASP A 287 30.57 21.15 -7.43
CA ASP A 287 31.74 20.33 -7.76
C ASP A 287 31.79 19.02 -6.98
N ARG A 288 31.30 19.01 -5.73
CA ARG A 288 31.19 17.75 -4.97
C ARG A 288 30.05 16.90 -5.48
N ALA A 289 28.89 17.49 -5.79
CA ALA A 289 27.79 16.76 -6.40
C ALA A 289 28.22 16.06 -7.69
N ARG A 290 29.01 16.73 -8.53
CA ARG A 290 29.64 16.15 -9.73
C ARG A 290 30.55 14.98 -9.41
N ALA A 291 31.46 15.15 -8.45
CA ALA A 291 32.37 14.09 -8.05
C ALA A 291 31.61 12.85 -7.55
N ILE A 292 30.51 13.04 -6.83
CA ILE A 292 29.63 11.95 -6.36
C ILE A 292 28.99 11.22 -7.54
N TYR A 293 28.44 11.95 -8.52
CA TYR A 293 27.86 11.35 -9.71
C TYR A 293 28.90 10.59 -10.56
N GLU A 294 30.10 11.12 -10.74
CA GLU A 294 31.20 10.46 -11.45
C GLU A 294 31.65 9.17 -10.73
N ILE A 295 31.75 9.19 -9.40
CA ILE A 295 32.03 7.97 -8.61
C ILE A 295 30.93 6.94 -8.83
N ALA A 296 29.66 7.36 -8.79
CA ALA A 296 28.53 6.47 -8.98
C ALA A 296 28.55 5.84 -10.38
N VAL A 297 28.78 6.61 -11.45
CA VAL A 297 28.88 6.12 -12.83
C VAL A 297 30.07 5.17 -13.05
N GLY A 298 31.16 5.37 -12.31
CA GLY A 298 32.34 4.51 -12.33
C GLY A 298 32.14 3.15 -11.66
N GLN A 299 31.06 2.92 -10.91
CA GLN A 299 30.84 1.66 -10.22
C GLN A 299 30.35 0.55 -11.18
N PRO A 300 31.10 -0.57 -11.33
CA PRO A 300 30.75 -1.63 -12.29
C PRO A 300 29.51 -2.46 -11.92
N ARG A 301 29.07 -2.40 -10.65
CA ARG A 301 27.91 -3.19 -10.15
C ARG A 301 26.57 -2.52 -10.40
N LEU A 302 26.56 -1.25 -10.80
CA LEU A 302 25.35 -0.52 -11.16
C LEU A 302 25.04 -0.75 -12.64
N ASP A 303 24.83 -2.00 -13.04
CA ASP A 303 24.69 -2.35 -14.45
C ASP A 303 23.29 -2.09 -15.02
N MET A 304 22.41 -1.35 -14.33
CA MET A 304 21.22 -0.71 -14.92
C MET A 304 20.90 0.66 -14.27
N PRO A 305 21.57 1.75 -14.67
CA PRO A 305 21.47 3.07 -14.05
C PRO A 305 20.74 4.13 -14.90
N GLU A 306 19.70 3.79 -15.68
CA GLU A 306 18.93 4.82 -16.45
C GLU A 306 18.49 5.99 -15.55
N LEU A 307 18.05 5.68 -14.33
CA LEU A 307 17.63 6.69 -13.35
C LEU A 307 18.78 7.58 -12.88
N LEU A 308 19.96 6.99 -12.62
CA LEU A 308 21.13 7.74 -12.14
C LEU A 308 21.68 8.63 -13.26
N TRP A 309 21.82 8.11 -14.48
CA TRP A 309 22.24 8.90 -15.64
C TRP A 309 21.26 10.03 -15.93
N LYS A 310 19.95 9.76 -15.92
CA LYS A 310 18.94 10.80 -16.07
C LYS A 310 19.09 11.87 -15.00
N SER A 311 19.22 11.49 -13.72
CA SER A 311 19.39 12.47 -12.63
C SER A 311 20.67 13.28 -12.76
N TYR A 312 21.75 12.68 -13.27
CA TYR A 312 23.02 13.38 -13.47
C TYR A 312 22.92 14.38 -14.63
N ILE A 313 22.27 13.99 -15.72
CA ILE A 313 21.98 14.88 -16.85
C ILE A 313 21.07 16.02 -16.39
N ASP A 314 19.94 15.71 -15.75
CA ASP A 314 19.00 16.71 -15.24
C ASP A 314 19.71 17.70 -14.28
N PHE A 315 20.68 17.22 -13.49
CA PHE A 315 21.52 18.08 -12.65
C PHE A 315 22.40 19.05 -13.46
N GLU A 316 23.16 18.59 -14.46
CA GLU A 316 23.99 19.50 -15.27
C GLU A 316 23.14 20.48 -16.09
N VAL A 317 21.95 20.05 -16.54
CA VAL A 317 20.96 20.93 -17.19
C VAL A 317 20.52 22.05 -16.23
N GLN A 318 20.21 21.72 -14.98
CA GLN A 318 19.83 22.72 -13.97
C GLN A 318 20.97 23.70 -13.64
N GLN A 319 22.23 23.27 -13.77
CA GLN A 319 23.40 24.15 -13.59
C GLN A 319 23.72 24.98 -14.84
N GLY A 320 23.04 24.75 -15.97
CA GLY A 320 23.25 25.48 -17.23
C GLY A 320 24.48 25.02 -18.03
N GLU A 321 25.10 23.90 -17.67
CA GLU A 321 26.36 23.43 -18.25
C GLU A 321 26.10 22.46 -19.40
N THR A 322 25.60 23.02 -20.51
CA THR A 322 25.11 22.26 -21.66
C THR A 322 26.19 21.41 -22.34
N GLU A 323 27.44 21.86 -22.37
CA GLU A 323 28.57 21.12 -22.95
C GLU A 323 28.88 19.82 -22.19
N LYS A 324 28.84 19.86 -20.85
CA LYS A 324 29.07 18.68 -20.02
C LYS A 324 27.91 17.71 -20.14
N ALA A 325 26.68 18.21 -20.18
CA ALA A 325 25.50 17.38 -20.44
C ALA A 325 25.62 16.62 -21.77
N ARG A 326 26.10 17.27 -22.85
CA ARG A 326 26.39 16.59 -24.14
C ARG A 326 27.41 15.47 -24.00
N GLN A 327 28.51 15.71 -23.29
CA GLN A 327 29.53 14.68 -23.05
C GLN A 327 28.97 13.49 -22.26
N LEU A 328 28.05 13.74 -21.32
CA LEU A 328 27.35 12.68 -20.58
C LEU A 328 26.42 11.87 -21.49
N TYR A 329 25.69 12.52 -22.39
CA TYR A 329 24.88 11.83 -23.39
C TYR A 329 25.73 10.94 -24.31
N GLU A 330 26.87 11.43 -24.82
CA GLU A 330 27.78 10.63 -25.65
C GLU A 330 28.31 9.40 -24.88
N ARG A 331 28.75 9.57 -23.62
CA ARG A 331 29.18 8.46 -22.76
C ARG A 331 28.07 7.45 -22.48
N LEU A 332 26.83 7.92 -22.32
CA LEU A 332 25.67 7.05 -22.11
C LEU A 332 25.32 6.26 -23.38
N LEU A 333 25.47 6.88 -24.55
CA LEU A 333 25.23 6.28 -25.86
C LEU A 333 26.31 5.26 -26.26
N GLU A 334 27.55 5.44 -25.78
CA GLU A 334 28.61 4.42 -25.92
C GLU A 334 28.28 3.14 -25.13
N ARG A 335 27.57 3.26 -24.00
CA ARG A 335 27.20 2.13 -23.15
C ARG A 335 25.85 1.51 -23.52
N THR A 336 24.88 2.32 -23.97
CA THR A 336 23.50 1.88 -24.21
C THR A 336 22.96 2.43 -25.53
N VAL A 337 22.27 1.58 -26.31
CA VAL A 337 21.66 1.95 -27.60
C VAL A 337 20.13 2.06 -27.48
N HIS A 338 19.64 2.55 -26.34
CA HIS A 338 18.19 2.65 -26.09
C HIS A 338 17.59 3.90 -26.73
N VAL A 339 16.42 3.75 -27.37
CA VAL A 339 15.69 4.84 -28.04
C VAL A 339 15.34 5.97 -27.11
N LYS A 340 14.97 5.67 -25.85
CA LYS A 340 14.61 6.68 -24.86
C LYS A 340 15.75 7.67 -24.60
N VAL A 341 17.00 7.19 -24.63
CA VAL A 341 18.19 8.04 -24.46
C VAL A 341 18.31 8.99 -25.65
N TRP A 342 18.24 8.48 -26.88
CA TRP A 342 18.26 9.30 -28.09
C TRP A 342 17.15 10.35 -28.13
N LEU A 343 15.92 9.97 -27.77
CA LEU A 343 14.80 10.91 -27.67
C LEU A 343 15.02 11.97 -26.59
N SER A 344 15.57 11.58 -25.43
CA SER A 344 15.90 12.54 -24.37
C SER A 344 17.03 13.48 -24.80
N TYR A 345 18.01 12.99 -25.57
CA TYR A 345 19.11 13.81 -26.06
C TYR A 345 18.63 14.83 -27.10
N ALA A 346 17.77 14.40 -28.03
CA ALA A 346 17.15 15.31 -29.00
C ALA A 346 16.28 16.37 -28.31
N LYS A 347 15.46 15.99 -27.32
CA LYS A 347 14.68 16.95 -26.51
C LYS A 347 15.56 17.91 -25.71
N PHE A 348 16.69 17.44 -25.20
CA PHE A 348 17.65 18.28 -24.50
C PHE A 348 18.26 19.34 -25.43
N GLU A 349 18.72 18.98 -26.63
CA GLU A 349 19.28 19.95 -27.58
C GLU A 349 18.25 21.01 -28.02
N LEU A 350 16.95 20.68 -28.01
CA LEU A 350 15.88 21.64 -28.29
C LEU A 350 15.63 22.62 -27.15
N ASN A 351 15.73 22.14 -25.91
CA ASN A 351 15.50 22.95 -24.72
C ASN A 351 16.75 23.71 -24.26
N ALA A 352 17.94 23.35 -24.75
CA ALA A 352 19.19 24.02 -24.40
C ALA A 352 19.17 25.45 -24.96
N GLU A 353 19.17 26.48 -24.11
CA GLU A 353 19.27 27.87 -24.56
C GLU A 353 20.67 28.14 -25.14
N ASN A 354 20.82 28.03 -26.46
CA ASN A 354 21.98 28.56 -27.16
C ASN A 354 21.60 29.91 -27.78
N PRO A 355 22.39 30.98 -27.57
CA PRO A 355 22.13 32.32 -28.09
C PRO A 355 21.93 32.48 -29.61
N ASP A 356 22.14 31.44 -30.42
CA ASP A 356 22.27 31.54 -31.89
C ASP A 356 21.31 30.66 -32.72
N ASP A 357 20.21 30.11 -32.17
CA ASP A 357 19.19 29.36 -32.95
C ASP A 357 19.71 28.07 -33.67
N ILE A 358 20.95 27.64 -33.39
CA ILE A 358 21.61 26.43 -33.95
C ILE A 358 21.02 25.11 -33.36
N ASN A 359 20.06 25.21 -32.44
CA ASN A 359 19.49 24.10 -31.70
C ASN A 359 18.75 23.09 -32.57
N VAL A 360 18.03 23.58 -33.58
CA VAL A 360 17.21 22.74 -34.45
C VAL A 360 18.10 21.83 -35.31
N ASP A 361 19.19 22.36 -35.85
CA ASP A 361 20.12 21.58 -36.69
C ASP A 361 20.98 20.60 -35.88
N LEU A 362 21.23 20.89 -34.61
CA LEU A 362 21.86 19.94 -33.69
C LEU A 362 20.89 18.79 -33.38
N ALA A 363 19.64 19.08 -33.04
CA ALA A 363 18.62 18.06 -32.78
C ALA A 363 18.39 17.16 -34.01
N ARG A 364 18.35 17.74 -35.23
CA ARG A 364 18.27 16.96 -36.49
C ARG A 364 19.43 16.00 -36.67
N ARG A 365 20.65 16.45 -36.43
CA ARG A 365 21.86 15.60 -36.49
C ARG A 365 21.78 14.46 -35.47
N VAL A 366 21.22 14.70 -34.29
CA VAL A 366 21.00 13.66 -33.28
C VAL A 366 20.00 12.62 -33.78
N TYR A 367 18.88 13.02 -34.38
CA TYR A 367 17.90 12.09 -34.97
C TYR A 367 18.49 11.26 -36.12
N GLU A 368 19.29 11.87 -36.99
CA GLU A 368 19.99 11.16 -38.07
C GLU A 368 20.96 10.10 -37.53
N ARG A 369 21.79 10.49 -36.56
CA ARG A 369 22.75 9.58 -35.91
C ARG A 369 22.04 8.46 -35.15
N ALA A 370 20.93 8.76 -34.48
CA ALA A 370 20.10 7.78 -33.80
C ALA A 370 19.52 6.75 -34.78
N ASN A 371 19.05 7.19 -35.94
CA ASN A 371 18.51 6.31 -36.99
C ASN A 371 19.59 5.36 -37.53
N ASP A 372 20.81 5.84 -37.74
CA ASP A 372 21.94 5.00 -38.20
C ASP A 372 22.41 4.01 -37.12
N SER A 373 22.44 4.44 -35.85
CA SER A 373 22.79 3.59 -34.72
C SER A 373 21.76 2.47 -34.50
N LEU A 374 20.47 2.79 -34.55
CA LEU A 374 19.39 1.79 -34.40
C LEU A 374 19.31 0.85 -35.60
N ARG A 375 19.61 1.36 -36.81
CA ARG A 375 19.74 0.51 -38.01
C ARG A 375 20.85 -0.52 -37.83
N SER A 376 22.01 -0.08 -37.32
CA SER A 376 23.16 -0.97 -37.07
C SER A 376 22.87 -1.99 -35.97
N ALA A 377 22.08 -1.61 -34.96
CA ALA A 377 21.65 -2.50 -33.89
C ALA A 377 20.54 -3.49 -34.31
N GLY A 378 19.82 -3.23 -35.40
CA GLY A 378 18.73 -4.10 -35.89
C GLY A 378 17.40 -3.97 -35.12
N GLU A 379 17.29 -2.98 -34.22
CA GLU A 379 16.14 -2.73 -33.36
C GLU A 379 15.01 -2.00 -34.13
N LYS A 380 14.17 -2.77 -34.81
CA LYS A 380 13.18 -2.24 -35.76
C LYS A 380 12.03 -1.47 -35.10
N GLU A 381 11.47 -1.98 -34.00
CA GLU A 381 10.36 -1.32 -33.29
C GLU A 381 10.81 0.00 -32.67
N ALA A 382 11.98 -0.04 -32.07
CA ALA A 382 12.66 1.09 -31.48
C ALA A 382 12.95 2.20 -32.53
N ARG A 383 13.35 1.79 -33.74
CA ARG A 383 13.54 2.70 -34.87
C ARG A 383 12.23 3.33 -35.37
N VAL A 384 11.09 2.62 -35.31
CA VAL A 384 9.78 3.18 -35.66
C VAL A 384 9.42 4.31 -34.70
N LEU A 385 9.55 4.08 -33.39
CA LEU A 385 9.28 5.09 -32.36
C LEU A 385 10.15 6.35 -32.52
N LEU A 386 11.43 6.17 -32.88
CA LEU A 386 12.32 7.29 -33.18
C LEU A 386 11.83 8.09 -34.39
N LEU A 387 11.41 7.42 -35.47
CA LEU A 387 10.94 8.09 -36.68
C LEU A 387 9.59 8.78 -36.49
N GLU A 388 8.70 8.21 -35.68
CA GLU A 388 7.45 8.87 -35.27
C GLU A 388 7.77 10.16 -34.49
N ALA A 389 8.66 10.10 -33.51
CA ALA A 389 9.09 11.28 -32.76
C ALA A 389 9.82 12.32 -33.64
N TRP A 390 10.63 11.89 -34.61
CA TRP A 390 11.28 12.79 -35.57
C TRP A 390 10.26 13.45 -36.51
N LYS A 391 9.22 12.72 -36.91
CA LYS A 391 8.12 13.29 -37.68
C LYS A 391 7.37 14.34 -36.84
N ASP A 392 7.00 14.02 -35.61
CA ASP A 392 6.30 14.96 -34.72
C ASP A 392 7.15 16.24 -34.52
N PHE A 393 8.45 16.07 -34.33
CA PHE A 393 9.42 17.17 -34.26
C PHE A 393 9.43 18.06 -35.50
N GLU A 394 9.55 17.49 -36.71
CA GLU A 394 9.52 18.28 -37.95
C GLU A 394 8.12 18.84 -38.26
N THR A 395 7.03 18.28 -37.71
CA THR A 395 5.71 18.93 -37.82
C THR A 395 5.56 20.15 -36.92
N GLU A 396 6.23 20.16 -35.77
CA GLU A 396 6.19 21.29 -34.83
C GLU A 396 7.13 22.43 -35.25
N ILE A 397 8.28 22.10 -35.86
CA ILE A 397 9.35 23.07 -36.16
C ILE A 397 9.63 23.25 -37.67
N GLY A 398 9.28 22.27 -38.49
CA GLY A 398 9.92 22.05 -39.80
C GLY A 398 9.23 22.63 -41.03
N GLU A 399 10.08 23.05 -41.96
CA GLU A 399 9.82 23.35 -43.37
C GLU A 399 9.42 22.08 -44.17
N GLU A 400 8.59 22.24 -45.21
CA GLU A 400 7.99 21.12 -45.99
C GLU A 400 9.01 20.12 -46.55
N GLU A 401 10.19 20.57 -46.98
CA GLU A 401 11.19 19.70 -47.63
C GLU A 401 11.80 18.64 -46.70
N ASN A 402 11.97 18.95 -45.42
CA ASN A 402 12.58 18.02 -44.46
C ASN A 402 11.55 17.03 -43.92
N LEU A 403 10.29 17.46 -43.80
CA LEU A 403 9.17 16.58 -43.50
C LEU A 403 9.03 15.48 -44.56
N GLU A 404 9.12 15.82 -45.85
CA GLU A 404 9.07 14.84 -46.94
C GLU A 404 10.20 13.80 -46.85
N LYS A 405 11.42 14.23 -46.48
CA LYS A 405 12.55 13.31 -46.25
C LYS A 405 12.28 12.34 -45.11
N VAL A 406 11.71 12.79 -43.99
CA VAL A 406 11.36 11.91 -42.85
C VAL A 406 10.22 10.95 -43.22
N LEU A 407 9.19 11.43 -43.92
CA LEU A 407 8.09 10.61 -44.42
C LEU A 407 8.59 9.50 -45.36
N SER A 408 9.58 9.79 -46.20
CA SER A 408 10.17 8.80 -47.10
C SER A 408 10.89 7.65 -46.38
N LYS A 409 11.36 7.89 -45.14
CA LYS A 409 12.07 6.91 -44.30
C LYS A 409 11.13 6.05 -43.45
N MET A 410 9.83 6.34 -43.40
CA MET A 410 8.89 5.61 -42.53
C MET A 410 8.70 4.14 -42.94
N PRO A 411 8.64 3.21 -41.97
CA PRO A 411 8.45 1.80 -42.25
C PRO A 411 6.99 1.48 -42.57
N ARG A 412 6.80 0.42 -43.36
CA ARG A 412 5.49 -0.20 -43.58
C ARG A 412 5.32 -1.37 -42.63
N ARG A 413 4.21 -1.38 -41.89
CA ARG A 413 3.81 -2.52 -41.04
C ARG A 413 3.31 -3.66 -41.92
N VAL A 414 4.00 -4.80 -41.90
CA VAL A 414 3.63 -5.98 -42.69
C VAL A 414 3.37 -7.16 -41.76
N LYS A 415 2.29 -7.90 -42.01
CA LYS A 415 2.00 -9.15 -41.30
C LYS A 415 2.92 -10.25 -41.81
N LYS A 416 3.68 -10.86 -40.90
CA LYS A 416 4.57 -11.99 -41.20
C LYS A 416 4.12 -13.19 -40.38
N ARG A 417 4.06 -14.36 -41.01
CA ARG A 417 3.73 -15.62 -40.34
C ARG A 417 5.03 -16.24 -39.84
N GLN A 418 5.20 -16.36 -38.53
CA GLN A 418 6.36 -16.98 -37.90
C GLN A 418 5.97 -18.35 -37.36
N LYS A 419 6.82 -19.36 -37.55
CA LYS A 419 6.57 -20.72 -37.04
C LYS A 419 6.93 -20.80 -35.56
N ILE A 420 6.05 -21.35 -34.72
CA ILE A 420 6.37 -21.69 -33.33
C ILE A 420 7.04 -23.07 -33.30
N ILE A 421 8.19 -23.15 -32.64
CA ILE A 421 8.90 -24.40 -32.34
C ILE A 421 8.82 -24.57 -30.83
N SER A 422 8.21 -25.66 -30.34
CA SER A 422 8.20 -25.97 -28.90
C SER A 422 9.62 -26.35 -28.43
N GLU A 423 9.89 -26.34 -27.11
CA GLU A 423 11.18 -26.78 -26.51
C GLU A 423 11.59 -28.22 -26.90
N SER A 424 10.67 -29.00 -27.48
CA SER A 424 10.91 -30.36 -27.99
C SER A 424 11.09 -30.44 -29.52
N GLY A 425 11.16 -29.30 -30.22
CA GLY A 425 11.42 -29.26 -31.65
C GLY A 425 10.22 -29.61 -32.55
N VAL A 426 9.01 -29.71 -31.99
CA VAL A 426 7.78 -30.00 -32.76
C VAL A 426 7.12 -28.68 -33.19
N GLU A 427 6.77 -28.58 -34.47
CA GLU A 427 6.13 -27.42 -35.09
C GLU A 427 4.65 -27.30 -34.67
N GLU A 428 4.29 -26.38 -33.78
CA GLU A 428 2.93 -26.25 -33.21
C GLU A 428 2.07 -25.13 -33.81
N GLY A 429 2.53 -24.45 -34.86
CA GLY A 429 1.68 -23.53 -35.63
C GLY A 429 2.37 -22.28 -36.16
N TRP A 430 1.57 -21.37 -36.71
CA TRP A 430 1.99 -20.07 -37.22
C TRP A 430 1.46 -18.96 -36.31
N GLU A 431 2.34 -18.13 -35.77
CA GLU A 431 1.97 -16.90 -35.08
C GLU A 431 2.01 -15.71 -36.05
N GLU A 432 0.98 -14.86 -36.02
CA GLU A 432 0.95 -13.61 -36.78
C GLU A 432 1.78 -12.54 -36.06
N VAL A 433 3.06 -12.43 -36.40
CA VAL A 433 3.95 -11.39 -35.87
C VAL A 433 3.98 -10.21 -36.85
N PHE A 434 3.81 -8.99 -36.35
CA PHE A 434 3.96 -7.78 -37.15
C PHE A 434 5.45 -7.46 -37.33
N ASP A 435 5.95 -7.43 -38.57
CA ASP A 435 7.33 -7.05 -38.90
C ASP A 435 7.31 -5.68 -39.60
N TYR A 436 8.26 -4.81 -39.24
CA TYR A 436 8.39 -3.49 -39.85
C TYR A 436 9.43 -3.56 -40.98
N ILE A 437 9.04 -3.09 -42.18
CA ILE A 437 9.92 -3.04 -43.35
C ILE A 437 10.22 -1.58 -43.67
N PHE A 438 11.48 -1.20 -43.55
CA PHE A 438 11.96 0.13 -43.94
C PHE A 438 12.23 0.16 -45.46
N PRO A 439 11.77 1.19 -46.19
CA PRO A 439 11.99 1.33 -47.64
C PRO A 439 13.47 1.24 -48.08
N GLU A 440 14.39 1.69 -47.24
CA GLU A 440 15.84 1.65 -47.52
C GLU A 440 16.46 0.25 -47.35
N ASP A 441 15.93 -0.58 -46.45
CA ASP A 441 16.41 -1.97 -46.29
C ASP A 441 15.87 -2.89 -47.39
N GLU A 442 14.82 -2.46 -48.11
CA GLU A 442 14.30 -3.09 -49.32
C GLU A 442 15.31 -2.96 -50.50
N MET A 443 16.16 -1.92 -50.50
CA MET A 443 17.22 -1.75 -51.51
C MET A 443 18.38 -2.74 -51.35
N VAL A 444 18.60 -3.26 -50.14
CA VAL A 444 19.70 -4.19 -49.83
C VAL A 444 19.37 -5.64 -50.28
N ARG A 445 18.09 -5.97 -50.51
CA ARG A 445 17.67 -7.29 -51.00
C ARG A 445 17.09 -7.18 -52.42
N PRO A 446 17.88 -7.39 -53.49
CA PRO A 446 17.42 -7.29 -54.88
C PRO A 446 16.24 -8.23 -55.23
N ASN A 447 16.06 -9.31 -54.46
CA ASN A 447 14.95 -10.25 -54.63
C ASN A 447 13.57 -9.67 -54.23
N LEU A 448 13.54 -8.61 -53.41
CA LEU A 448 12.29 -7.93 -53.03
C LEU A 448 11.81 -6.93 -54.09
N LYS A 449 12.71 -6.31 -54.87
CA LYS A 449 12.32 -5.47 -56.03
C LYS A 449 11.51 -6.24 -57.06
N LEU A 450 11.86 -7.51 -57.29
CA LEU A 450 11.16 -8.39 -58.23
C LEU A 450 9.76 -8.75 -57.72
N LEU A 451 9.61 -8.96 -56.41
CA LEU A 451 8.33 -9.22 -55.75
C LEU A 451 7.45 -7.95 -55.66
N ALA A 452 8.04 -6.78 -55.39
CA ALA A 452 7.36 -5.49 -55.38
C ALA A 452 6.90 -5.08 -56.78
N ALA A 453 7.73 -5.28 -57.80
CA ALA A 453 7.36 -5.11 -59.20
C ALA A 453 6.26 -6.11 -59.64
N ALA A 454 6.31 -7.37 -59.17
CA ALA A 454 5.24 -8.34 -59.42
C ALA A 454 3.92 -7.96 -58.73
N LYS A 455 3.97 -7.37 -57.53
CA LYS A 455 2.80 -6.88 -56.79
C LYS A 455 2.21 -5.62 -57.42
N GLN A 456 3.05 -4.72 -57.92
CA GLN A 456 2.64 -3.56 -58.72
C GLN A 456 2.02 -3.98 -60.05
N TRP A 457 2.59 -4.99 -60.73
CA TRP A 457 1.99 -5.59 -61.93
C TRP A 457 0.64 -6.25 -61.63
N ARG A 458 0.49 -6.94 -60.50
CA ARG A 458 -0.78 -7.55 -60.08
C ARG A 458 -1.85 -6.50 -59.77
N LYS A 459 -1.50 -5.43 -59.06
CA LYS A 459 -2.41 -4.29 -58.82
C LYS A 459 -2.82 -3.59 -60.12
N GLN A 460 -1.88 -3.42 -61.05
CA GLN A 460 -2.20 -2.88 -62.37
C GLN A 460 -3.14 -3.80 -63.15
N LYS A 461 -2.97 -5.13 -63.03
CA LYS A 461 -3.86 -6.13 -63.64
C LYS A 461 -5.27 -6.14 -63.04
N GLU A 462 -5.39 -5.96 -61.72
CA GLU A 462 -6.70 -5.84 -61.04
C GLU A 462 -7.43 -4.55 -61.41
N VAL A 463 -6.70 -3.49 -61.77
CA VAL A 463 -7.29 -2.23 -62.30
C VAL A 463 -7.66 -2.34 -63.79
N LEU A 464 -7.16 -3.36 -64.51
CA LEU A 464 -7.30 -3.51 -65.97
C LEU A 464 -8.24 -4.65 -66.42
N GLN A 465 -8.98 -5.31 -65.53
CA GLN A 465 -10.06 -6.23 -65.93
C GLN A 465 -11.45 -5.66 -65.62
N PRO A 466 -12.17 -5.14 -66.63
CA PRO A 466 -13.62 -5.07 -66.62
C PRO A 466 -14.25 -6.42 -67.02
N ALA A 467 -15.47 -6.65 -66.53
CA ALA A 467 -16.48 -7.59 -67.04
C ALA A 467 -16.52 -7.58 -68.60
N GLU A 468 -16.83 -8.64 -69.35
CA GLU A 468 -17.94 -9.60 -69.20
C GLU A 468 -17.82 -10.75 -70.25
N SER A 469 -18.36 -11.93 -69.88
CA SER A 469 -19.03 -13.01 -70.63
C SER A 469 -18.76 -13.35 -72.11
N GLU A 470 -18.76 -14.65 -72.46
CA GLU A 470 -19.94 -15.26 -73.14
C GLU A 470 -19.90 -16.80 -73.24
N THR A 471 -21.10 -17.35 -73.02
CA THR A 471 -21.64 -18.71 -73.08
C THR A 471 -21.60 -19.41 -74.45
N LYS A 472 -21.68 -20.75 -74.47
CA LYS A 472 -22.77 -21.49 -75.17
C LYS A 472 -22.87 -23.00 -74.82
N THR A 473 -24.07 -23.33 -74.33
CA THR A 473 -24.90 -24.55 -74.32
C THR A 473 -24.55 -25.79 -75.16
N ASN A 474 -24.75 -26.98 -74.57
CA ASN A 474 -25.76 -27.97 -75.01
C ASN A 474 -26.07 -29.05 -73.94
N GLN A 475 -27.31 -29.55 -73.99
CA GLN A 475 -28.12 -30.27 -72.99
C GLN A 475 -27.98 -31.81 -73.03
N GLU A 476 -28.38 -32.49 -71.94
CA GLU A 476 -29.43 -33.54 -71.81
C GLU A 476 -29.27 -34.26 -70.44
N GLU A 477 -30.21 -34.05 -69.49
CA GLU A 477 -31.32 -34.96 -69.07
C GLU A 477 -30.91 -35.94 -67.93
N THR A 478 -31.67 -36.27 -66.87
CA THR A 478 -33.01 -35.93 -66.34
C THR A 478 -33.19 -36.52 -64.92
N LYS A 479 -34.18 -35.98 -64.17
CA LYS A 479 -35.01 -36.57 -63.07
C LYS A 479 -34.39 -36.72 -61.66
N GLU A 480 -35.08 -36.47 -60.55
CA GLU A 480 -36.47 -36.06 -60.23
C GLU A 480 -36.51 -35.62 -58.74
N ASP A 481 -37.14 -34.46 -58.49
CA ASP A 481 -38.19 -34.18 -57.50
C ASP A 481 -37.98 -34.42 -55.98
N ASP A 482 -38.18 -33.37 -55.16
CA ASP A 482 -39.54 -33.04 -54.68
C ASP A 482 -39.63 -31.69 -53.93
N ASN A 483 -40.81 -31.08 -54.05
CA ASN A 483 -41.22 -29.73 -53.66
C ASN A 483 -41.54 -29.54 -52.16
N ASN A 484 -41.41 -28.28 -51.70
CA ASN A 484 -42.46 -27.39 -51.12
C ASN A 484 -41.81 -26.35 -50.19
N ASN A 485 -41.83 -25.05 -50.49
CA ASN A 485 -42.95 -24.07 -50.35
C ASN A 485 -43.25 -23.79 -48.85
N ASP A 486 -43.35 -22.57 -48.31
CA ASP A 486 -43.56 -21.19 -48.79
C ASP A 486 -42.92 -20.25 -47.71
N ASP A 487 -42.24 -19.15 -48.04
CA ASP A 487 -42.75 -17.81 -48.43
C ASP A 487 -43.75 -17.19 -47.42
N ASP A 488 -43.33 -16.13 -46.70
CA ASP A 488 -43.80 -14.76 -46.96
C ASP A 488 -43.29 -13.69 -45.95
N ASP A 489 -42.87 -12.58 -46.56
CA ASP A 489 -43.04 -11.16 -46.22
C ASP A 489 -42.43 -10.44 -44.97
N ASN A 490 -41.59 -9.45 -45.32
CA ASN A 490 -41.66 -8.01 -44.96
C ASN A 490 -42.24 -7.57 -43.60
N ASN A 491 -41.40 -6.93 -42.77
CA ASN A 491 -41.25 -5.46 -42.65
C ASN A 491 -40.80 -5.03 -41.23
N SER A 492 -39.96 -3.98 -41.18
CA SER A 492 -39.72 -2.99 -40.11
C SER A 492 -40.09 -3.30 -38.64
N GLU A 493 -39.12 -3.16 -37.72
CA GLU A 493 -39.13 -2.17 -36.62
C GLU A 493 -37.88 -2.27 -35.72
N GLU A 494 -37.70 -1.22 -34.92
CA GLU A 494 -36.52 -0.72 -34.22
C GLU A 494 -36.08 -1.48 -32.95
N GLU A 495 -34.89 -1.07 -32.47
CA GLU A 495 -34.38 -1.10 -31.09
C GLU A 495 -34.25 -2.45 -30.34
N GLN A 496 -32.99 -2.79 -29.99
CA GLN A 496 -32.50 -2.84 -28.60
C GLN A 496 -31.08 -3.46 -28.53
N THR A 497 -30.14 -2.73 -27.93
CA THR A 497 -28.94 -3.28 -27.25
C THR A 497 -29.41 -4.10 -26.03
N PRO A 498 -28.73 -5.18 -25.54
CA PRO A 498 -27.41 -5.12 -24.86
C PRO A 498 -26.68 -6.53 -24.91
N PRO A 499 -25.83 -7.00 -23.97
CA PRO A 499 -25.14 -6.38 -22.82
C PRO A 499 -23.62 -6.66 -22.69
N GLN A 500 -22.97 -5.86 -21.84
CA GLN A 500 -21.69 -6.16 -21.18
C GLN A 500 -21.84 -7.32 -20.17
N PRO A 501 -20.75 -8.01 -19.81
CA PRO A 501 -20.65 -8.70 -18.53
C PRO A 501 -19.76 -7.93 -17.52
N GLN A 502 -20.29 -7.73 -16.32
CA GLN A 502 -19.67 -7.16 -15.12
C GLN A 502 -18.95 -8.21 -14.25
N GLU A 503 -17.86 -7.75 -13.64
CA GLU A 503 -17.45 -7.85 -12.21
C GLU A 503 -17.27 -9.21 -11.50
N GLN A 504 -16.20 -9.24 -10.68
CA GLN A 504 -16.30 -9.70 -9.29
C GLN A 504 -15.27 -8.95 -8.42
N ASN A 505 -15.79 -8.02 -7.61
CA ASN A 505 -15.21 -7.58 -6.35
C ASN A 505 -15.80 -8.47 -5.26
N GLU A 506 -14.98 -9.07 -4.40
CA GLU A 506 -15.43 -9.58 -3.11
C GLU A 506 -15.07 -8.56 -2.03
N LYS A 507 -16.12 -7.98 -1.42
CA LYS A 507 -16.12 -7.48 -0.06
C LYS A 507 -16.51 -8.65 0.83
N GLU A 508 -15.79 -8.87 1.93
CA GLU A 508 -16.32 -9.59 3.08
C GLU A 508 -16.87 -8.59 4.10
N ASP A 509 -18.04 -8.95 4.63
CA ASP A 509 -18.91 -8.18 5.50
C ASP A 509 -18.42 -8.07 6.96
N GLU A 510 -18.99 -7.04 7.57
CA GLU A 510 -18.92 -6.60 8.96
C GLU A 510 -19.26 -7.70 10.00
N SER A 511 -18.57 -7.67 11.15
CA SER A 511 -19.08 -8.03 12.48
C SER A 511 -18.13 -7.51 13.56
#